data_AF-A5GQX2-F1
#
_entry.id   AF-A5GQX2-F1
#
_cell.length_a   1.000
_cell.length_b   1.000
_cell.length_c   1.000
_cell.angle_alpha   90.00
_cell.angle_beta   90.00
_cell.angle_gamma   90.00
#
_symmetry.space_group_name_H-M   'P 1'
#
loop_
_entity.id
_entity.type
_entity.pdbx_description
1 polymer ?
#
loop_
_entity_poly.entity_id
_entity_poly.type
_entity_poly.pdbx_seq_one_letter_code
_entity_poly.pdbx_strand_id
1 'polypeptide(L)' 'MSRSYIPGSGEHEQTWDAVETYFQCITECSLDDGECVTRCVEDLRISDGSETD' A
#
# COMPACT_ATOMS: atom_id res chain seq x y z
N MET A 1 -14.93 26.64 -19.43
CA MET A 1 -14.77 25.26 -18.92
C MET A 1 -13.54 25.23 -18.04
N SER A 2 -13.70 25.64 -16.78
CA SER A 2 -12.59 25.66 -15.81
C SER A 2 -12.63 24.33 -15.07
N ARG A 3 -11.80 23.37 -15.52
CA ARG A 3 -11.72 22.05 -14.90
C ARG A 3 -10.88 22.18 -13.63
N SER A 4 -11.54 22.41 -12.50
CA SER A 4 -10.96 22.24 -11.18
C SER A 4 -10.58 20.77 -11.02
N TYR A 5 -9.30 20.46 -11.15
CA TYR A 5 -8.75 19.18 -10.73
C TYR A 5 -8.81 19.18 -9.21
N ILE A 6 -9.68 18.34 -8.64
CA ILE A 6 -9.71 18.08 -7.20
C ILE A 6 -8.73 16.91 -6.99
N PRO A 7 -7.51 17.14 -6.46
CA PRO A 7 -6.66 16.04 -6.03
C PRO A 7 -7.24 15.55 -4.70
N GLY A 8 -8.21 14.65 -4.77
CA GLY A 8 -8.85 14.04 -3.61
C GLY A 8 -9.09 12.55 -3.77
N SER A 9 -8.52 11.93 -4.80
CA SER A 9 -8.66 10.50 -5.10
C SER A 9 -7.34 9.73 -5.13
N GLY A 10 -6.19 10.41 -5.15
CA GLY A 10 -4.88 9.74 -5.15
C GLY A 10 -4.51 9.12 -3.80
N GLU A 11 -4.85 9.77 -2.69
CA GLU A 11 -4.47 9.28 -1.35
C GLU A 11 -5.27 8.03 -0.95
N HIS A 12 -6.53 7.97 -1.36
CA HIS A 12 -7.35 6.80 -1.10
C HIS A 12 -6.87 5.61 -1.95
N GLU A 13 -6.59 5.82 -3.25
CA GLU A 13 -5.99 4.79 -4.11
C GLU A 13 -4.68 4.25 -3.53
N GLN A 14 -3.76 5.10 -3.05
CA GLN A 14 -2.52 4.68 -2.39
C GLN A 14 -2.79 3.81 -1.13
N THR A 15 -3.77 4.20 -0.29
CA THR A 15 -4.13 3.38 0.89
C THR A 15 -4.80 2.06 0.55
N TRP A 16 -5.53 1.97 -0.56
CA TRP A 16 -6.15 0.72 -1.02
C TRP A 16 -5.13 -0.22 -1.66
N ASP A 17 -4.16 0.32 -2.39
CA ASP A 17 -3.06 -0.44 -3.03
C ASP A 17 -2.14 -1.09 -1.98
N ALA A 18 -1.84 -0.35 -0.91
CA ALA A 18 -1.09 -0.86 0.23
C ALA A 18 -1.82 -2.02 0.94
N VAL A 19 -3.15 -1.91 1.07
CA VAL A 19 -3.96 -2.97 1.69
C VAL A 19 -4.08 -4.18 0.77
N GLU A 20 -4.25 -4.00 -0.54
CA GLU A 20 -4.29 -5.09 -1.52
C GLU A 20 -2.98 -5.87 -1.53
N THR A 21 -1.84 -5.17 -1.55
CA THR A 21 -0.51 -5.78 -1.49
C THR A 21 -0.28 -6.51 -0.14
N TYR A 22 -0.76 -5.96 0.98
CA TYR A 22 -0.73 -6.65 2.28
C TYR A 22 -1.53 -7.96 2.27
N PHE A 23 -2.76 -7.91 1.74
CA PHE A 23 -3.63 -9.09 1.64
C PHE A 23 -3.06 -10.14 0.70
N GLN A 24 -2.45 -9.75 -0.43
CA GLN A 24 -1.80 -10.68 -1.34
C GLN A 24 -0.62 -11.38 -0.66
N CYS A 25 0.24 -10.62 0.03
CA CYS A 25 1.40 -11.16 0.75
C CYS A 25 0.99 -12.11 1.89
N ILE A 26 -0.04 -11.76 2.65
CA ILE A 26 -0.65 -12.64 3.67
C ILE A 26 -1.29 -13.89 3.07
N THR A 27 -1.87 -13.80 1.88
CA THR A 27 -2.50 -14.99 1.29
C THR A 27 -1.43 -15.98 0.82
N GLU A 28 -0.25 -15.47 0.45
CA GLU A 28 0.92 -16.26 0.08
C GLU A 28 1.68 -16.80 1.31
N CYS A 29 1.67 -16.04 2.42
CA CYS A 29 2.27 -16.41 3.69
C CYS A 29 1.23 -16.64 4.78
N SER A 30 1.11 -17.86 5.30
CA SER A 30 0.22 -18.16 6.43
C SER A 30 0.32 -17.09 7.52
N LEU A 31 -0.82 -16.52 7.92
CA LEU A 31 -0.91 -15.49 8.98
C LEU A 31 -0.27 -15.91 10.33
N ASP A 32 -0.06 -17.21 10.50
CA ASP A 32 0.60 -17.82 11.65
C ASP A 32 2.13 -17.61 11.64
N ASP A 33 2.73 -17.44 10.45
CA ASP A 33 4.14 -17.13 10.25
C ASP A 33 4.37 -15.61 10.40
N GLY A 34 4.39 -15.16 11.66
CA GLY A 34 4.59 -13.75 12.01
C GLY A 34 5.89 -13.12 11.47
N GLU A 35 6.90 -13.93 11.13
CA GLU A 35 8.11 -13.46 10.45
C GLU A 35 7.80 -13.00 9.01
N CYS A 36 6.99 -13.75 8.26
CA CYS A 36 6.62 -13.36 6.91
C CYS A 36 5.72 -12.11 6.91
N VAL A 37 4.75 -12.04 7.84
CA VAL A 37 3.88 -10.86 7.99
C VAL A 37 4.69 -9.60 8.29
N THR A 38 5.74 -9.71 9.11
CA THR A 38 6.62 -8.57 9.43
C THR A 38 7.33 -8.03 8.20
N ARG A 39 7.87 -8.93 7.34
CA ARG A 39 8.51 -8.54 6.08
C ARG A 39 7.54 -7.88 5.11
N CYS A 40 6.33 -8.45 4.96
CA CYS A 40 5.28 -7.86 4.12
C CYS A 40 4.96 -6.41 4.53
N VAL A 41 4.93 -6.10 5.83
CA VAL A 41 4.66 -4.75 6.33
C VAL A 41 5.85 -3.80 6.13
N GLU A 42 7.09 -4.30 6.27
CA GLU A 42 8.30 -3.51 5.99
C GLU A 42 8.40 -3.14 4.50
N ASP A 43 8.09 -4.07 3.59
CA ASP A 43 8.09 -3.81 2.15
C ASP A 43 7.04 -2.76 1.75
N LEU A 44 5.84 -2.80 2.36
CA LEU A 44 4.79 -1.80 2.14
C LEU A 44 5.19 -0.39 2.61
N ARG A 45 5.96 -0.29 3.70
CA ARG A 45 6.48 0.98 4.22
C ARG A 45 7.54 1.60 3.29
N ILE A 46 8.28 0.77 2.56
CA ILE A 46 9.31 1.24 1.62
C ILE A 46 8.64 1.76 0.33
N SER A 47 7.57 1.12 -0.12
CA SER A 47 6.80 1.52 -1.31
C SER A 47 6.01 2.83 -1.12
N ASP A 48 5.51 3.11 0.08
CA ASP A 48 4.85 4.39 0.44
C ASP A 48 5.86 5.57 0.53
N GLY A 49 7.16 5.28 0.63
CA GLY A 49 8.22 6.27 0.88
C GLY A 49 8.93 6.84 -0.35
N SER A 50 8.49 6.53 -1.58
CA SER A 50 9.17 6.95 -2.83
C SER A 50 8.36 7.90 -3.71
N GLU A 51 7.79 8.97 -3.15
CA GLU A 51 7.38 10.15 -3.93
C GLU A 51 7.87 11.44 -3.24
N THR A 52 9.12 11.78 -3.51
CA THR A 52 9.61 13.17 -3.48
C THR A 52 10.55 13.40 -4.66
N ASP A 53 9.97 13.73 -5.83
CA ASP A 53 10.46 14.75 -6.77
C ASP A 53 9.27 15.41 -7.47
#